data_AF-A0A1F7JBA5-F1
#
_entry.id   AF-A0A1F7JBA5-F1
#
_cell.length_a   1.000
_cell.length_b   1.000
_cell.length_c   1.000
_cell.angle_alpha   90.00
_cell.angle_beta   90.00
_cell.angle_gamma   90.00
#
_symmetry.space_group_name_H-M   'P 1'
#
loop_
_entity.id
_entity.type
_entity.pdbx_description
1 polymer ?
#
loop_
_entity_poly.entity_id
_entity_poly.type
_entity_poly.pdbx_seq_one_letter_code
_entity_poly.pdbx_strand_id
1 'polypeptide(L)' 'MRWRLRDYFIKRLAYHHKIREGRSLFHIFHVTDGNLDFRIRFDTESLNWILEEVSDGSTD' A
#
# COMPACT_ATOMS: atom_id res chain seq x y z
N MET A 1 -0.01 -8.56 6.26
CA MET A 1 1.12 -8.18 5.39
C MET A 1 2.40 -8.42 6.16
N ARG A 2 3.39 -9.12 5.59
CA ARG A 2 4.69 -9.31 6.25
C ARG A 2 5.71 -8.33 5.69
N TRP A 3 6.28 -7.48 6.55
CA TRP A 3 7.30 -6.50 6.20
C TRP A 3 8.38 -6.46 7.28
N ARG A 4 9.66 -6.44 6.90
CA ARG A 4 10.81 -6.48 7.83
C ARG A 4 10.70 -7.58 8.91
N LEU A 5 10.33 -8.80 8.49
CA LEU A 5 10.06 -9.95 9.37
C LEU A 5 8.90 -9.78 10.37
N ARG A 6 8.18 -8.65 10.36
CA ARG A 6 7.01 -8.39 11.21
C ARG A 6 5.72 -8.54 10.41
N ASP A 7 4.72 -9.15 11.03
CA ASP A 7 3.38 -9.27 10.47
C ASP A 7 2.53 -8.07 10.93
N TYR A 8 2.02 -7.32 9.94
CA TYR A 8 1.10 -6.21 10.12
C TYR A 8 -0.30 -6.64 9.72
N PHE A 9 -1.24 -6.50 10.65
CA PHE A 9 -2.65 -6.77 10.41
C PHE A 9 -3.33 -5.49 9.93
N ILE A 10 -3.71 -5.47 8.66
CA ILE A 10 -4.44 -4.35 8.09
C ILE A 10 -5.83 -4.31 8.72
N LYS A 11 -6.12 -3.23 9.47
CA LYS A 11 -7.42 -3.04 10.12
C LYS A 11 -8.42 -2.35 9.21
N ARG A 12 -7.96 -1.44 8.36
CA ARG A 12 -8.84 -0.64 7.48
C ARG A 12 -8.18 -0.33 6.14
N LEU A 13 -8.97 -0.44 5.08
CA LEU A 13 -8.67 0.15 3.77
C LEU A 13 -9.25 1.57 3.75
N ALA A 14 -8.39 2.58 3.71
CA ALA A 14 -8.80 3.98 3.75
C ALA A 14 -9.16 4.50 2.37
N TYR A 15 -8.32 4.21 1.37
CA TYR A 15 -8.53 4.68 0.01
C TYR A 15 -8.04 3.65 -1.00
N HIS A 16 -8.78 3.51 -2.09
CA HIS A 16 -8.40 2.69 -3.23
C HIS A 16 -8.66 3.49 -4.49
N HIS A 17 -7.62 3.61 -5.33
CA HIS A 17 -7.73 4.18 -6.66
C HIS A 17 -6.83 3.43 -7.62
N LYS A 18 -7.04 3.66 -8.92
CA LYS A 18 -6.25 3.05 -9.98
C LYS A 18 -5.52 4.14 -10.74
N ILE A 19 -4.24 3.91 -11.00
CA ILE A 19 -3.43 4.75 -11.88
C ILE A 19 -3.06 3.93 -13.11
N ARG A 20 -2.98 4.59 -14.26
CA ARG A 20 -2.60 3.95 -15.51
C ARG A 20 -1.37 4.68 -16.05
N GLU A 21 -0.25 3.98 -16.11
CA GLU A 21 0.99 4.52 -16.66
C GLU A 21 1.32 3.75 -17.93
N GLY A 22 1.13 4.41 -19.09
CA GLY A 22 1.21 3.75 -20.39
C GLY A 22 0.18 2.63 -20.54
N ARG A 23 0.66 1.39 -20.73
CA ARG A 23 -0.20 0.19 -20.86
C ARG A 23 -0.54 -0.43 -19.51
N SER A 24 0.30 -0.22 -18.51
CA SER A 24 0.20 -0.90 -17.23
C SER A 24 -0.83 -0.21 -16.34
N LEU A 25 -1.69 -1.02 -15.70
CA LEU A 25 -2.68 -0.56 -14.73
C LEU A 25 -2.17 -0.92 -13.33
N PHE A 26 -2.13 0.07 -12.45
CA PHE A 26 -1.73 -0.12 -11.07
C PHE A 26 -2.89 0.20 -10.13
N HIS A 27 -3.07 -0.65 -9.13
CA HIS A 27 -3.99 -0.38 -8.03
C HIS A 27 -3.20 0.17 -6.87
N ILE A 28 -3.59 1.35 -6.38
CA ILE A 28 -3.00 1.97 -5.20
C ILE A 28 -3.97 1.79 -4.04
N PHE A 29 -3.48 1.16 -2.98
CA PHE A 29 -4.20 0.92 -1.74
C PHE A 29 -3.55 1.71 -0.62
N HIS A 30 -4.34 2.58 0.01
CA HIS A 30 -3.98 3.20 1.28
C HIS A 30 -4.64 2.40 2.39
N VAL A 31 -3.82 1.74 3.19
CA VAL A 31 -4.27 0.87 4.27
C VAL A 31 -3.65 1.30 5.59
N THR A 32 -4.27 0.95 6.69
CA THR A 32 -3.72 1.24 8.02
C THR A 32 -3.92 0.06 8.95
N ASP A 33 -2.93 -0.18 9.81
CA ASP A 33 -3.02 -1.06 10.98
C ASP A 33 -3.60 -0.33 12.21
N GLY A 34 -3.84 0.98 12.10
CA GLY A 34 -4.30 1.85 13.18
C GLY A 34 -3.17 2.56 13.92
N ASN A 35 -1.92 2.12 13.77
CA ASN A 35 -0.75 2.88 14.19
C ASN A 35 0.03 3.43 12.98
N LEU A 36 0.30 2.57 12.00
CA LEU A 36 0.95 2.94 10.75
C LEU A 36 -0.06 3.04 9.60
N ASP A 37 0.18 3.98 8.70
CA ASP A 37 -0.38 4.04 7.36
C ASP A 37 0.59 3.46 6.34
N PHE A 38 0.04 2.78 5.33
CA PHE A 38 0.81 2.14 4.28
C PHE A 38 0.20 2.48 2.93
N ARG A 39 1.05 2.82 1.97
CA ARG A 39 0.69 2.92 0.56
C ARG A 39 1.25 1.73 -0.19
N ILE A 40 0.37 0.91 -0.73
CA ILE A 40 0.73 -0.31 -1.45
C ILE A 40 0.30 -0.16 -2.91
N ARG A 41 1.25 -0.37 -3.83
CA ARG A 41 1.03 -0.41 -5.27
C ARG A 41 0.98 -1.87 -5.73
N PHE A 42 -0.08 -2.23 -6.44
CA PHE A 42 -0.21 -3.51 -7.09
C PHE A 42 -0.15 -3.33 -8.61
N ASP A 43 0.81 -3.98 -9.24
CA ASP A 43 0.98 -3.99 -10.69
C ASP A 43 0.16 -5.14 -11.30
N THR A 44 -0.76 -4.83 -12.21
CA THR A 44 -1.67 -5.84 -12.77
C THR A 44 -1.07 -6.66 -13.91
N GLU A 45 0.09 -6.29 -14.46
CA GLU A 45 0.76 -7.06 -15.51
C GLU A 45 1.65 -8.16 -14.90
N SER A 46 2.47 -7.80 -13.93
CA SER A 46 3.45 -8.64 -13.26
C SER A 46 2.92 -9.27 -11.97
N LEU A 47 1.73 -8.85 -11.51
CA LEU A 47 1.07 -9.30 -10.28
C LEU A 47 1.90 -9.08 -9.01
N ASN A 48 2.81 -8.11 -9.05
CA ASN A 48 3.68 -7.78 -7.93
C ASN A 48 3.04 -6.75 -7.01
N TRP A 49 3.32 -6.90 -5.72
CA TRP A 49 2.95 -5.95 -4.67
C TRP A 49 4.18 -5.19 -4.22
N ILE A 50 4.12 -3.87 -4.27
CA ILE A 50 5.19 -2.96 -3.91
C ILE A 50 4.69 -2.08 -2.77
N LEU A 51 5.43 -2.06 -1.67
CA LEU A 51 5.20 -1.12 -0.59
C LEU A 51 5.93 0.18 -0.93
N GLU A 52 5.17 1.22 -1.25
CA GLU A 52 5.70 2.52 -1.69
C GLU A 52 6.04 3.42 -0.52
N GLU A 53 5.19 3.43 0.51
CA GLU A 53 5.30 4.35 1.64
C GLU A 53 4.78 3.71 2.92
N VAL A 54 5.42 4.06 4.03
CA VAL A 54 4.98 3.76 5.40
C VAL A 54 5.12 5.04 6.21
N SER A 55 4.03 5.50 6.82
CA SER A 55 4.06 6.65 7.71
C SER A 55 3.40 6.30 9.05
N ASP A 56 3.83 6.99 10.11
CA ASP A 56 3.31 6.83 11.48
C ASP A 56 2.42 8.02 11.89
N GLY A 57 1.96 8.81 10.91
CA GLY A 57 1.21 10.05 11.17
C GLY A 57 1.97 11.14 11.94
N SER A 58 3.25 10.92 12.26
CA SER A 58 4.14 11.91 12.86
C SER A 58 4.57 12.92 11.78
N THR A 59 3.80 13.99 11.64
CA THR A 59 4.24 15.20 10.95
C THR A 59 5.36 15.84 11.79
N ASP A 60 6.57 15.93 11.24
CA ASP A 60 7.59 16.87 11.72
C ASP A 60 7.09 18.32 11.55
#